data_AF-A0A9W6NQV0-F1
#
_entry.id   AF-A0A9W6NQV0-F1
#
_cell.length_a   1.000
_cell.length_b   1.000
_cell.length_c   1.000
_cell.angle_alpha   90.00
_cell.angle_beta   90.00
_cell.angle_gamma   90.00
#
_symmetry.space_group_name_H-M   'P 1'
#
loop_
_entity.id
_entity.type
_entity.pdbx_description
1 polymer ?
#
loop_
_entity_poly.entity_id
_entity_poly.type
_entity_poly.pdbx_seq_one_letter_code
_entity_poly.pdbx_strand_id
1 'polypeptide(L)'
;MSAGPKPEVSLSYSSNSVDGKTSVTNNQASWVGEGWDTASNYIERSYQQCSDRGTGTADLCWFSNKTVSMVFHGKSTRLILDDASGKWHPEADDGSKVDLVQDLNVANGDYERQYWRITTQDGTQYYFGKHKRYASDPDSTNSVQRVLVYGIGSSDPCYVKNQPYNSGCDRAYRWNLDYVVDPVGNTMTYFYERYQGKYGNWNGANNWVYDITARLKRIDYGARAGSEGTSPPSARVNFVVNPRCNPASTNCSAYPDVPWDQYCPTTQTSACNIYTPTFWTPWQLSQIYTEVPDPVTGGYQQVDSYFMNKTFPDMQDGTPAALWMQSFQRTGKVGTDLSLPAMTFSGNPMRNRVNNGTSNHYRIVGVLTGTSEEVTVQYKAPDCDANNISSITPSQNTLRCFPGDGSWFHKYVVESVIDKDLTGGSPDQMSSYAYLQGGSTVPALWRMDLANETVPQAKHGYTDFAGYPTVTIAQGPAGGPQTKTEKVYFRSLAGDPLPDGTTRQVWVVDGTGQQIYDFGQVRGSVREERTYDGDKVVQRVLHSWRFAGPNGYDNPTATRTGSWYNATAKAYQAVENDTQTQTLPNTTLSAGSASTGTPSTCRPRPTTPRPAPARSRK
;
A
#
# COMPACT_ATOMS: atom_id res chain seq x y z
N MET A 1 7.59 31.26 -2.45
CA MET A 1 7.05 29.90 -2.26
C MET A 1 6.69 29.36 -3.64
N SER A 2 7.07 28.12 -3.97
CA SER A 2 6.63 27.50 -5.22
C SER A 2 5.10 27.38 -5.23
N ALA A 3 4.46 27.90 -6.27
CA ALA A 3 3.06 27.61 -6.58
C ALA A 3 2.94 26.21 -7.20
N GLY A 4 1.76 25.60 -7.11
CA GLY A 4 1.47 24.32 -7.74
C GLY A 4 1.80 23.07 -6.91
N PRO A 5 1.82 21.88 -7.56
CA PRO A 5 1.97 20.61 -6.87
C PRO A 5 3.34 20.50 -6.19
N LYS A 6 3.36 19.91 -4.99
CA LYS A 6 4.56 19.70 -4.17
C LYS A 6 4.69 18.23 -3.83
N PRO A 7 5.92 17.68 -3.79
CA PRO A 7 6.11 16.28 -3.46
C PRO A 7 5.87 16.03 -1.97
N GLU A 8 5.05 15.02 -1.66
CA GLU A 8 4.94 14.44 -0.33
C GLU A 8 5.79 13.16 -0.29
N VAL A 9 6.97 13.26 0.31
CA VAL A 9 7.88 12.12 0.49
C VAL A 9 7.79 11.67 1.94
N SER A 10 7.29 10.46 2.18
CA SER A 10 7.26 9.83 3.50
C SER A 10 8.13 8.57 3.54
N LEU A 11 8.72 8.32 4.71
CA LEU A 11 9.28 7.03 5.10
C LEU A 11 8.29 6.41 6.08
N SER A 12 7.66 5.31 5.67
CA SER A 12 6.58 4.69 6.45
C SER A 12 7.02 3.32 6.93
N TYR A 13 6.84 3.04 8.22
CA TYR A 13 7.11 1.73 8.81
C TYR A 13 5.81 0.94 9.02
N SER A 14 5.84 -0.35 8.71
CA SER A 14 4.77 -1.31 9.02
C SER A 14 5.37 -2.65 9.41
N SER A 15 5.19 -3.05 10.66
CA SER A 15 5.60 -4.38 11.14
C SER A 15 4.84 -5.52 10.46
N ASN A 16 3.65 -5.23 9.92
CA ASN A 16 2.83 -6.22 9.22
C ASN A 16 3.40 -6.57 7.84
N SER A 17 4.21 -5.69 7.25
CA SER A 17 4.75 -5.87 5.90
C SER A 17 5.79 -6.99 5.80
N VAL A 18 6.26 -7.51 6.94
CA VAL A 18 7.24 -8.60 7.02
C VAL A 18 6.64 -9.93 7.45
N ASP A 19 5.36 -9.95 7.86
CA ASP A 19 4.66 -11.17 8.24
C ASP A 19 4.46 -12.06 7.00
N GLY A 20 4.84 -13.34 7.10
CA GLY A 20 4.70 -14.32 6.02
C GLY A 20 5.66 -14.18 4.84
N LYS A 21 6.68 -13.31 4.92
CA LYS A 21 7.73 -13.29 3.90
C LYS A 21 8.59 -14.56 3.97
N THR A 22 8.91 -15.12 2.81
CA THR A 22 9.58 -16.42 2.65
C THR A 22 10.61 -16.36 1.54
N SER A 23 11.50 -17.35 1.46
CA SER A 23 12.45 -17.49 0.33
C SER A 23 11.78 -17.70 -1.03
N VAL A 24 10.52 -18.16 -1.07
CA VAL A 24 9.74 -18.33 -2.31
C VAL A 24 8.97 -17.06 -2.70
N THR A 25 8.90 -16.07 -1.82
CA THR A 25 8.40 -14.72 -2.09
C THR A 25 9.57 -13.74 -2.18
N ASN A 26 9.34 -12.51 -2.64
CA ASN A 26 10.39 -11.50 -2.57
C ASN A 26 10.61 -11.10 -1.11
N ASN A 27 11.58 -11.76 -0.46
CA ASN A 27 11.95 -11.52 0.92
C ASN A 27 12.91 -10.33 1.11
N GLN A 28 13.29 -9.65 0.02
CA GLN A 28 14.23 -8.55 0.13
C GLN A 28 13.57 -7.37 0.85
N ALA A 29 14.32 -6.75 1.77
CA ALA A 29 13.92 -5.49 2.39
C ALA A 29 13.88 -4.37 1.34
N SER A 30 12.93 -3.42 1.48
CA SER A 30 12.87 -2.25 0.59
C SER A 30 14.18 -1.47 0.66
N TRP A 31 14.46 -0.63 -0.34
CA TRP A 31 15.66 0.24 -0.37
C TRP A 31 15.87 1.09 0.89
N VAL A 32 14.84 1.31 1.72
CA VAL A 32 14.93 2.00 3.02
C VAL A 32 15.33 1.05 4.13
N GLY A 33 14.74 -0.15 4.18
CA GLY A 33 15.00 -1.17 5.18
C GLY A 33 13.79 -2.08 5.42
N GLU A 34 13.98 -3.09 6.25
CA GLU A 34 12.96 -4.07 6.61
C GLU A 34 11.82 -3.40 7.37
N GLY A 35 10.58 -3.65 6.91
CA GLY A 35 9.39 -3.00 7.43
C GLY A 35 9.17 -1.55 6.98
N TRP A 36 10.17 -0.92 6.33
CA TRP A 36 10.09 0.45 5.84
C TRP A 36 9.77 0.49 4.34
N ASP A 37 9.09 1.55 3.88
CA ASP A 37 8.97 1.87 2.47
C ASP A 37 8.93 3.40 2.26
N THR A 38 9.24 3.84 1.05
CA THR A 38 8.91 5.18 0.55
C THR A 38 7.52 5.17 -0.06
N ALA A 39 6.76 6.25 0.07
CA ALA A 39 5.49 6.40 -0.66
C ALA A 39 5.70 6.34 -2.19
N SER A 40 5.56 5.14 -2.75
CA SER A 40 5.67 4.88 -4.19
C SER A 40 4.30 5.03 -4.84
N ASN A 41 4.25 5.67 -6.01
CA ASN A 41 3.03 5.78 -6.80
C ASN A 41 3.24 5.08 -8.13
N TYR A 42 2.49 4.02 -8.40
CA TYR A 42 2.63 3.23 -9.61
C TYR A 42 1.33 2.50 -9.96
N ILE A 43 1.23 2.11 -11.23
CA ILE A 43 0.24 1.15 -11.72
C ILE A 43 0.99 -0.07 -12.24
N GLU A 44 0.50 -1.26 -11.92
CA GLU A 44 1.12 -2.54 -12.31
C GLU A 44 0.15 -3.44 -13.05
N ARG A 45 0.70 -4.21 -13.98
CA ARG A 45 0.00 -5.33 -14.62
C ARG A 45 0.70 -6.62 -14.26
N SER A 46 -0.06 -7.55 -13.71
CA SER A 46 0.42 -8.92 -13.46
C SER A 46 0.36 -9.76 -14.73
N TYR A 47 1.37 -10.60 -14.92
CA TYR A 47 1.46 -11.62 -15.96
C TYR A 47 1.50 -13.01 -15.34
N GLN A 48 1.18 -14.04 -16.12
CA GLN A 48 1.22 -15.43 -15.65
C GLN A 48 2.43 -16.15 -16.24
N GLN A 49 2.95 -17.17 -15.56
CA GLN A 49 3.96 -18.04 -16.16
C GLN A 49 3.38 -18.79 -17.37
N CYS A 50 4.18 -18.90 -18.42
CA CYS A 50 3.88 -19.64 -19.63
C CYS A 50 3.58 -21.13 -19.34
N SER A 51 4.28 -21.73 -18.37
CA SER A 51 4.05 -23.08 -17.82
C SER A 51 2.63 -23.30 -17.31
N ASP A 52 2.12 -22.36 -16.51
CA ASP A 52 0.75 -22.43 -15.97
C ASP A 52 -0.33 -22.18 -17.06
N ARG A 53 0.06 -21.68 -18.24
CA ARG A 53 -0.80 -21.49 -19.43
C ARG A 53 -0.65 -22.61 -20.48
N GLY A 54 0.03 -23.70 -20.14
CA GLY A 54 0.16 -24.89 -20.99
C GLY A 54 1.34 -24.87 -21.97
N THR A 55 2.23 -23.87 -21.89
CA THR A 55 3.47 -23.82 -22.68
C THR A 55 4.65 -24.20 -21.80
N GLY A 56 5.55 -25.08 -22.25
CA GLY A 56 6.61 -25.66 -21.39
C GLY A 56 7.77 -24.73 -21.00
N THR A 57 7.61 -23.41 -20.99
CA THR A 57 8.68 -22.45 -20.67
C THR A 57 8.41 -21.65 -19.40
N ALA A 58 9.50 -21.17 -18.78
CA ALA A 58 9.46 -20.35 -17.58
C ALA A 58 9.27 -18.84 -17.87
N ASP A 59 9.01 -18.47 -19.12
CA ASP A 59 8.72 -17.09 -19.53
C ASP A 59 7.40 -16.58 -18.92
N LEU A 60 7.19 -15.26 -19.02
CA LEU A 60 5.89 -14.64 -18.72
C LEU A 60 5.03 -14.61 -19.98
N CYS A 61 3.77 -14.99 -19.80
CA CYS A 61 2.76 -15.03 -20.85
C CYS A 61 1.63 -14.05 -20.52
N TRP A 62 1.04 -13.52 -21.59
CA TRP A 62 -0.14 -12.68 -21.49
C TRP A 62 -1.25 -13.43 -20.78
N PHE A 63 -1.85 -12.80 -19.78
CA PHE A 63 -2.97 -13.37 -19.05
C PHE A 63 -4.29 -12.71 -19.45
N SER A 64 -4.37 -11.39 -19.24
CA SER A 64 -5.56 -10.58 -19.41
C SER A 64 -5.17 -9.10 -19.49
N ASN A 65 -5.98 -8.28 -20.18
CA ASN A 65 -5.84 -6.82 -20.13
C ASN A 65 -6.35 -6.23 -18.81
N LYS A 66 -7.10 -7.02 -18.03
CA LYS A 66 -7.86 -6.56 -16.88
C LYS A 66 -7.12 -6.68 -15.55
N THR A 67 -6.03 -7.45 -15.45
CA THR A 67 -5.31 -7.70 -14.18
C THR A 67 -4.35 -6.56 -13.86
N VAL A 68 -4.91 -5.47 -13.33
CA VAL A 68 -4.18 -4.23 -13.06
C VAL A 68 -4.42 -3.79 -11.62
N SER A 69 -3.35 -3.41 -10.92
CA SER A 69 -3.38 -2.81 -9.59
C SER A 69 -2.72 -1.44 -9.60
N MET A 70 -3.06 -0.63 -8.60
CA MET A 70 -2.58 0.73 -8.47
C MET A 70 -2.21 1.00 -7.01
N VAL A 71 -1.04 1.59 -6.81
CA VAL A 71 -0.68 2.29 -5.58
C VAL A 71 -0.67 3.77 -5.87
N PHE A 72 -1.54 4.52 -5.20
CA PHE A 72 -1.69 5.95 -5.39
C PHE A 72 -2.07 6.63 -4.08
N HIS A 73 -1.34 7.69 -3.72
CA HIS A 73 -1.55 8.45 -2.47
C HIS A 73 -1.59 7.56 -1.21
N GLY A 74 -0.66 6.60 -1.14
CA GLY A 74 -0.55 5.66 -0.01
C GLY A 74 -1.64 4.59 0.08
N LYS A 75 -2.53 4.51 -0.91
CA LYS A 75 -3.57 3.47 -1.01
C LYS A 75 -3.22 2.47 -2.11
N SER A 76 -3.44 1.18 -1.84
CA SER A 76 -3.36 0.11 -2.84
C SER A 76 -4.76 -0.36 -3.20
N THR A 77 -5.07 -0.47 -4.49
CA THR A 77 -6.38 -0.92 -5.00
C THR A 77 -6.25 -1.59 -6.36
N ARG A 78 -7.22 -2.44 -6.73
CA ARG A 78 -7.32 -2.96 -8.10
C ARG A 78 -7.94 -1.89 -9.00
N LEU A 79 -7.58 -1.91 -10.28
CA LEU A 79 -8.31 -1.18 -11.31
C LEU A 79 -9.28 -2.14 -12.00
N ILE A 80 -10.55 -1.76 -12.05
CA ILE A 80 -11.65 -2.50 -12.63
C ILE A 80 -11.98 -1.89 -13.99
N LEU A 81 -11.74 -2.65 -15.06
CA LEU A 81 -12.21 -2.30 -16.40
C LEU A 81 -13.67 -2.72 -16.53
N ASP A 82 -14.56 -1.75 -16.60
CA ASP A 82 -15.99 -1.98 -16.76
C ASP A 82 -16.31 -2.63 -18.10
N ASP A 83 -16.96 -3.78 -18.10
CA ASP A 83 -17.28 -4.54 -19.30
C ASP A 83 -18.29 -3.82 -20.21
N ALA A 84 -19.15 -2.98 -19.63
CA ALA A 84 -20.20 -2.28 -20.38
C ALA A 84 -19.65 -1.02 -21.07
N SER A 85 -18.87 -0.19 -20.36
CA SER A 85 -18.38 1.10 -20.87
C SER A 85 -16.94 1.07 -21.39
N GLY A 86 -16.15 0.05 -21.07
CA GLY A 86 -14.73 -0.01 -21.38
C GLY A 86 -13.89 1.00 -20.61
N LYS A 87 -14.40 1.57 -19.51
CA LYS A 87 -13.72 2.55 -18.67
C LYS A 87 -13.08 1.90 -17.46
N TRP A 88 -11.97 2.46 -17.00
CA TRP A 88 -11.29 2.02 -15.79
C TRP A 88 -11.79 2.77 -14.57
N HIS A 89 -12.00 2.04 -13.48
CA HIS A 89 -12.41 2.54 -12.19
C HIS A 89 -11.52 1.93 -11.10
N PRO A 90 -11.04 2.71 -10.11
CA PRO A 90 -10.50 2.11 -8.89
C PRO A 90 -11.57 1.23 -8.24
N GLU A 91 -11.19 0.08 -7.67
CA GLU A 91 -12.14 -0.79 -6.97
C GLU A 91 -12.81 -0.06 -5.79
N ALA A 92 -11.99 0.64 -4.99
CA ALA A 92 -12.44 1.66 -4.07
C ALA A 92 -12.56 2.99 -4.82
N ASP A 93 -13.64 3.16 -5.57
CA ASP A 93 -13.85 4.28 -6.48
C ASP A 93 -13.96 5.60 -5.70
N ASP A 94 -12.99 6.48 -5.88
CA ASP A 94 -12.95 7.80 -5.27
C ASP A 94 -13.51 8.90 -6.20
N GLY A 95 -14.10 8.51 -7.33
CA GLY A 95 -14.59 9.40 -8.38
C GLY A 95 -13.48 9.95 -9.27
N SER A 96 -12.24 9.48 -9.16
CA SER A 96 -11.17 9.81 -10.10
C SER A 96 -11.45 9.20 -11.47
N LYS A 97 -11.14 9.95 -12.52
CA LYS A 97 -11.16 9.41 -13.89
C LYS A 97 -9.85 8.70 -14.18
N VAL A 98 -9.91 7.41 -14.54
CA VAL A 98 -8.74 6.61 -14.90
C VAL A 98 -8.78 6.26 -16.39
N ASP A 99 -7.78 6.75 -17.14
CA ASP A 99 -7.62 6.51 -18.57
C ASP A 99 -6.33 5.72 -18.84
N LEU A 100 -6.42 4.62 -19.61
CA LEU A 100 -5.27 3.98 -20.25
C LEU A 100 -5.12 4.58 -21.66
N VAL A 101 -4.07 5.35 -21.89
CA VAL A 101 -3.86 6.07 -23.15
C VAL A 101 -2.81 5.34 -23.99
N GLN A 102 -3.14 5.06 -25.24
CA GLN A 102 -2.19 4.61 -26.26
C GLN A 102 -1.80 5.80 -27.14
N ASP A 103 -0.51 6.10 -27.21
CA ASP A 103 0.02 7.19 -28.03
C ASP A 103 1.25 6.71 -28.80
N LEU A 104 1.13 6.61 -30.12
CA LEU A 104 2.22 6.14 -30.97
C LEU A 104 3.43 7.08 -30.98
N ASN A 105 3.34 8.30 -30.47
CA ASN A 105 4.48 9.21 -30.35
C ASN A 105 5.26 9.03 -29.04
N VAL A 106 4.73 8.24 -28.10
CA VAL A 106 5.40 7.94 -26.83
C VAL A 106 6.41 6.81 -27.03
N ALA A 107 7.67 7.10 -26.73
CA ALA A 107 8.78 6.16 -26.80
C ALA A 107 9.17 5.62 -25.41
N ASN A 108 8.18 5.23 -24.60
CA ASN A 108 8.41 4.72 -23.24
C ASN A 108 8.94 3.27 -23.19
N GLY A 109 9.11 2.64 -24.35
CA GLY A 109 9.65 1.31 -24.53
C GLY A 109 8.63 0.18 -24.36
N ASP A 110 7.40 0.46 -23.95
CA ASP A 110 6.28 -0.49 -24.01
C ASP A 110 5.88 -0.73 -25.47
N TYR A 111 5.65 -1.98 -25.84
CA TYR A 111 5.27 -2.37 -27.20
C TYR A 111 4.01 -1.66 -27.69
N GLU A 112 3.01 -1.48 -26.80
CA GLU A 112 1.76 -0.79 -27.13
C GLU A 112 1.85 0.73 -27.00
N ARG A 113 2.98 1.26 -26.50
CA ARG A 113 3.19 2.70 -26.22
C ARG A 113 2.10 3.28 -25.32
N GLN A 114 1.75 2.52 -24.29
CA GLN A 114 0.68 2.88 -23.34
C GLN A 114 1.22 3.61 -22.10
N TYR A 115 0.44 4.55 -21.59
CA TYR A 115 0.63 5.18 -20.29
C TYR A 115 -0.74 5.40 -19.61
N TRP A 116 -0.74 5.59 -18.30
CA TRP A 116 -1.98 5.89 -17.57
C TRP A 116 -2.09 7.36 -17.28
N ARG A 117 -3.32 7.88 -17.28
CA ARG A 117 -3.68 9.20 -16.78
C ARG A 117 -4.81 9.08 -15.77
N ILE A 118 -4.57 9.58 -14.57
CA ILE A 118 -5.59 9.73 -13.54
C ILE A 118 -5.91 11.22 -13.41
N THR A 119 -7.20 11.56 -13.43
CA THR A 119 -7.66 12.92 -13.11
C THR A 119 -8.48 12.87 -11.84
N THR A 120 -7.97 13.46 -10.77
CA THR A 120 -8.66 13.55 -9.47
C THR A 120 -9.78 14.59 -9.53
N GLN A 121 -10.67 14.58 -8.53
CA GLN A 121 -11.86 15.45 -8.52
C GLN A 121 -11.54 16.95 -8.49
N ASP A 122 -10.36 17.33 -8.00
CA ASP A 122 -9.84 18.71 -8.03
C ASP A 122 -9.34 19.14 -9.43
N GLY A 123 -9.34 18.23 -10.41
CA GLY A 123 -8.88 18.45 -11.78
C GLY A 123 -7.39 18.22 -12.00
N THR A 124 -6.62 17.85 -10.97
CA THR A 124 -5.20 17.55 -11.09
C THR A 124 -5.01 16.27 -11.90
N GLN A 125 -4.08 16.30 -12.86
CA GLN A 125 -3.75 15.18 -13.73
C GLN A 125 -2.44 14.53 -13.31
N TYR A 126 -2.47 13.21 -13.08
CA TYR A 126 -1.34 12.38 -12.73
C TYR A 126 -1.09 11.39 -13.85
N TYR A 127 0.11 11.40 -14.40
CA TYR A 127 0.52 10.54 -15.50
C TYR A 127 1.49 9.48 -14.99
N PHE A 128 1.29 8.24 -15.41
CA PHE A 128 2.15 7.12 -15.06
C PHE A 128 2.75 6.54 -16.32
N GLY A 129 4.07 6.63 -16.45
CA GLY A 129 4.79 6.09 -17.60
C GLY A 129 4.69 6.92 -18.88
N LYS A 130 4.39 8.23 -18.79
CA LYS A 130 4.33 9.13 -19.94
C LYS A 130 5.69 9.28 -20.63
N HIS A 131 6.77 9.04 -19.88
CA HIS A 131 8.17 9.05 -20.30
C HIS A 131 8.76 10.42 -20.63
N LYS A 132 7.98 11.32 -21.26
CA LYS A 132 8.37 12.69 -21.57
C LYS A 132 7.22 13.65 -21.27
N ARG A 133 7.55 14.86 -20.81
CA ARG A 133 6.52 15.88 -20.47
C ARG A 133 5.86 16.43 -21.73
N TYR A 134 6.66 16.59 -22.79
CA TYR A 134 6.27 16.96 -24.15
C TYR A 134 7.18 16.26 -25.18
N ALA A 135 6.80 16.24 -26.46
CA ALA A 135 7.45 15.39 -27.47
C ALA A 135 8.97 15.63 -27.65
N SER A 136 9.39 16.90 -27.65
CA SER A 136 10.78 17.33 -27.82
C SER A 136 11.56 17.48 -26.51
N ASP A 137 11.02 17.01 -25.38
CA ASP A 137 11.68 17.08 -24.08
C ASP A 137 13.01 16.33 -24.14
N PRO A 138 14.15 16.97 -23.83
CA PRO A 138 15.45 16.31 -23.84
C PRO A 138 15.57 15.29 -22.70
N ASP A 139 14.82 15.48 -21.61
CA ASP A 139 14.88 14.60 -20.45
C ASP A 139 13.77 13.54 -20.50
N SER A 140 14.17 12.27 -20.46
CA SER A 140 13.25 11.15 -20.26
C SER A 140 13.14 10.80 -18.77
N THR A 141 11.91 10.55 -18.30
CA THR A 141 11.63 10.18 -16.91
C THR A 141 12.03 8.74 -16.58
N ASN A 142 12.14 7.86 -17.58
CA ASN A 142 12.46 6.42 -17.42
C ASN A 142 11.53 5.68 -16.44
N SER A 143 10.27 6.11 -16.37
CA SER A 143 9.25 5.69 -15.40
C SER A 143 8.55 4.37 -15.71
N VAL A 144 8.90 3.68 -16.79
CA VAL A 144 8.29 2.41 -17.20
C VAL A 144 9.30 1.29 -17.05
N GLN A 145 8.93 0.23 -16.31
CA GLN A 145 9.68 -1.02 -16.29
C GLN A 145 9.02 -2.08 -17.18
N ARG A 146 9.87 -2.81 -17.90
CA ARG A 146 9.46 -3.68 -19.00
C ARG A 146 9.98 -5.10 -18.83
N VAL A 147 9.21 -6.06 -19.34
CA VAL A 147 9.56 -7.48 -19.39
C VAL A 147 9.08 -8.09 -20.70
N LEU A 148 9.73 -9.15 -21.15
CA LEU A 148 9.26 -9.93 -22.30
C LEU A 148 7.98 -10.68 -21.92
N VAL A 149 6.93 -10.52 -22.73
CA VAL A 149 5.66 -11.21 -22.53
C VAL A 149 5.25 -11.90 -23.83
N TYR A 150 4.94 -13.18 -23.74
CA TYR A 150 4.51 -14.01 -24.86
C TYR A 150 2.99 -14.06 -25.01
N GLY A 151 2.50 -13.95 -26.24
CA GLY A 151 1.13 -14.29 -26.62
C GLY A 151 1.02 -15.77 -27.00
N ILE A 152 0.05 -16.47 -26.42
CA ILE A 152 -0.18 -17.90 -26.69
C ILE A 152 -1.34 -18.09 -27.67
N GLY A 153 -2.40 -17.31 -27.51
CA GLY A 153 -3.59 -17.34 -28.36
C GLY A 153 -3.63 -16.20 -29.38
N SER A 154 -4.44 -16.36 -30.43
CA SER A 154 -4.58 -15.35 -31.49
C SER A 154 -5.15 -14.01 -31.04
N SER A 155 -5.80 -13.96 -29.88
CA SER A 155 -6.27 -12.73 -29.24
C SER A 155 -5.23 -12.09 -28.33
N ASP A 156 -4.16 -12.81 -28.01
CA ASP A 156 -3.12 -12.31 -27.11
C ASP A 156 -2.27 -11.31 -27.88
N PRO A 157 -1.86 -10.20 -27.24
CA PRO A 157 -0.91 -9.29 -27.84
C PRO A 157 0.38 -10.03 -28.20
N CYS A 158 1.00 -9.57 -29.29
CA CYS A 158 2.29 -10.07 -29.78
C CYS A 158 2.27 -11.52 -30.29
N TYR A 159 1.11 -12.18 -30.33
CA TYR A 159 0.97 -13.50 -30.93
C TYR A 159 1.33 -13.50 -32.41
N VAL A 160 2.21 -14.43 -32.80
CA VAL A 160 2.52 -14.75 -34.20
C VAL A 160 2.04 -16.17 -34.51
N LYS A 161 1.16 -16.28 -35.50
CA LYS A 161 0.56 -17.56 -35.89
C LYS A 161 1.63 -18.60 -36.24
N ASN A 162 1.55 -19.76 -35.60
CA ASN A 162 2.46 -20.90 -35.77
C ASN A 162 3.94 -20.60 -35.44
N GLN A 163 4.24 -19.50 -34.74
CA GLN A 163 5.60 -19.13 -34.37
C GLN A 163 5.68 -18.73 -32.90
N PRO A 164 5.43 -19.64 -31.95
CA PRO A 164 5.41 -19.34 -30.51
C PRO A 164 6.71 -18.68 -30.03
N TYR A 165 7.84 -19.06 -30.61
CA TYR A 165 9.15 -18.46 -30.35
C TYR A 165 9.22 -16.95 -30.67
N ASN A 166 8.48 -16.51 -31.69
CA ASN A 166 8.43 -15.13 -32.15
C ASN A 166 7.23 -14.36 -31.57
N SER A 167 6.40 -15.00 -30.73
CA SER A 167 5.19 -14.40 -30.16
C SER A 167 5.44 -13.51 -28.93
N GLY A 168 6.67 -13.00 -28.76
CA GLY A 168 7.09 -12.23 -27.58
C GLY A 168 7.37 -10.76 -27.89
N CYS A 169 7.02 -9.87 -26.97
CA CYS A 169 7.36 -8.44 -27.05
C CYS A 169 7.62 -7.82 -25.67
N ASP A 170 8.36 -6.70 -25.64
CA ASP A 170 8.59 -5.93 -24.41
C ASP A 170 7.30 -5.24 -23.97
N ARG A 171 6.73 -5.67 -22.85
CA ARG A 171 5.54 -5.06 -22.26
C ARG A 171 5.88 -4.39 -20.94
N ALA A 172 5.25 -3.26 -20.68
CA ALA A 172 5.29 -2.65 -19.37
C ALA A 172 4.59 -3.53 -18.32
N TYR A 173 5.31 -3.87 -17.24
CA TYR A 173 4.72 -4.50 -16.06
C TYR A 173 4.44 -3.47 -14.95
N ARG A 174 5.17 -2.34 -14.93
CA ARG A 174 4.98 -1.23 -13.98
C ARG A 174 5.13 0.12 -14.69
N TRP A 175 4.18 1.01 -14.45
CA TRP A 175 4.22 2.43 -14.81
C TRP A 175 4.29 3.25 -13.52
N ASN A 176 5.40 3.91 -13.25
CA ASN A 176 5.52 4.81 -12.09
C ASN A 176 4.96 6.19 -12.42
N LEU A 177 4.44 6.89 -11.42
CA LEU A 177 4.04 8.30 -11.51
C LEU A 177 5.22 9.12 -12.00
N ASP A 178 5.07 9.86 -13.09
CA ASP A 178 6.20 10.60 -13.67
C ASP A 178 5.93 12.05 -14.03
N TYR A 179 4.66 12.43 -14.16
CA TYR A 179 4.29 13.80 -14.45
C TYR A 179 2.96 14.17 -13.81
N VAL A 180 2.91 15.33 -13.16
CA VAL A 180 1.72 15.88 -12.51
C VAL A 180 1.48 17.28 -13.06
N VAL A 181 0.22 17.58 -13.39
CA VAL A 181 -0.21 18.88 -13.89
C VAL A 181 -1.45 19.32 -13.12
N ASP A 182 -1.38 20.46 -12.45
CA ASP A 182 -2.54 21.05 -11.79
C ASP A 182 -3.44 21.80 -12.80
N PRO A 183 -4.68 22.17 -12.43
CA PRO A 183 -5.62 22.85 -13.34
C PRO A 183 -5.15 24.20 -13.90
N VAL A 184 -4.14 24.84 -13.28
CA VAL A 184 -3.60 26.14 -13.71
C VAL A 184 -2.24 26.01 -14.42
N GLY A 185 -1.81 24.77 -14.68
CA GLY A 185 -0.64 24.43 -15.50
C GLY A 185 0.69 24.42 -14.75
N ASN A 186 0.71 24.40 -13.41
CA ASN A 186 1.94 24.12 -12.68
C ASN A 186 2.23 22.62 -12.65
N THR A 187 3.51 22.25 -12.60
CA THR A 187 3.93 20.87 -12.81
C THR A 187 4.95 20.36 -11.80
N MET A 188 4.93 19.04 -11.64
CA MET A 188 5.89 18.24 -10.88
C MET A 188 6.24 16.99 -11.69
N THR A 189 7.51 16.64 -11.75
CA THR A 189 8.04 15.56 -12.60
C THR A 189 8.94 14.63 -11.81
N TYR A 190 8.73 13.32 -11.92
CA TYR A 190 9.52 12.31 -11.25
C TYR A 190 10.44 11.63 -12.27
N PHE A 191 11.72 11.52 -11.93
CA PHE A 191 12.74 10.90 -12.77
C PHE A 191 13.28 9.65 -12.10
N TYR A 192 13.44 8.59 -12.88
CA TYR A 192 13.82 7.27 -12.43
C TYR A 192 15.15 6.82 -13.02
N GLU A 193 15.79 5.89 -12.33
CA GLU A 193 16.91 5.11 -12.84
C GLU A 193 16.51 3.63 -12.85
N ARG A 194 16.65 2.97 -13.99
CA ARG A 194 16.32 1.56 -14.18
C ARG A 194 17.55 0.69 -13.95
N TYR A 195 17.35 -0.48 -13.35
CA TYR A 195 18.36 -1.52 -13.28
C TYR A 195 17.96 -2.65 -14.20
N GLN A 196 18.86 -3.00 -15.12
CA GLN A 196 18.60 -3.98 -16.16
C GLN A 196 19.44 -5.23 -15.98
N GLY A 197 18.87 -6.35 -16.37
CA GLY A 197 19.56 -7.62 -16.50
C GLY A 197 19.09 -8.35 -17.74
N LYS A 198 19.62 -9.56 -17.91
CA LYS A 198 19.17 -10.53 -18.90
C LYS A 198 18.57 -11.75 -18.21
N TYR A 199 17.76 -12.48 -18.94
CA TYR A 199 17.38 -13.84 -18.57
C TYR A 199 17.36 -14.71 -19.84
N GLY A 200 17.52 -16.02 -19.67
CA GLY A 200 17.52 -17.00 -20.74
C GLY A 200 16.10 -17.31 -21.19
N ASN A 201 15.53 -16.51 -22.10
CA ASN A 201 14.17 -16.71 -22.58
C ASN A 201 14.06 -18.02 -23.37
N TRP A 202 12.85 -18.59 -23.40
CA TRP A 202 12.59 -19.89 -24.03
C TRP A 202 13.52 -20.99 -23.49
N ASN A 203 13.64 -21.08 -22.16
CA ASN A 203 14.49 -22.02 -21.43
C ASN A 203 15.97 -21.95 -21.87
N GLY A 204 16.49 -20.74 -22.07
CA GLY A 204 17.90 -20.50 -22.38
C GLY A 204 18.26 -20.50 -23.87
N ALA A 205 17.29 -20.51 -24.77
CA ALA A 205 17.55 -20.45 -26.21
C ALA A 205 18.15 -19.10 -26.65
N ASN A 206 17.77 -18.02 -25.97
CA ASN A 206 18.27 -16.67 -26.21
C ASN A 206 18.41 -15.94 -24.87
N ASN A 207 19.16 -14.83 -24.88
CA ASN A 207 19.19 -13.90 -23.75
C ASN A 207 18.34 -12.67 -24.06
N TRP A 208 17.39 -12.35 -23.20
CA TRP A 208 16.53 -11.18 -23.36
C TRP A 208 16.75 -10.15 -22.26
N VAL A 209 16.81 -8.87 -22.62
CA VAL A 209 16.98 -7.77 -21.66
C VAL A 209 15.65 -7.39 -21.04
N TYR A 210 15.62 -7.18 -19.73
CA TYR A 210 14.44 -6.69 -19.02
C TYR A 210 14.84 -5.72 -17.90
N ASP A 211 13.86 -4.98 -17.41
CA ASP A 211 14.04 -4.06 -16.28
C ASP A 211 13.77 -4.84 -14.97
N ILE A 212 14.83 -5.19 -14.23
CA ILE A 212 14.75 -5.88 -12.92
C ILE A 212 13.99 -4.99 -11.92
N THR A 213 14.29 -3.70 -11.93
CA THR A 213 13.65 -2.71 -11.06
C THR A 213 13.89 -1.29 -11.57
N ALA A 214 13.28 -0.29 -10.93
CA ALA A 214 13.64 1.11 -11.07
C ALA A 214 13.53 1.82 -9.71
N ARG A 215 14.37 2.84 -9.51
CA ARG A 215 14.33 3.69 -8.32
C ARG A 215 14.00 5.12 -8.69
N LEU A 216 13.34 5.84 -7.79
CA LEU A 216 13.22 7.29 -7.89
C LEU A 216 14.61 7.92 -7.74
N LYS A 217 14.99 8.75 -8.70
CA LYS A 217 16.27 9.46 -8.75
C LYS A 217 16.12 10.89 -8.26
N ARG A 218 15.11 11.60 -8.79
CA ARG A 218 14.79 12.97 -8.37
C ARG A 218 13.33 13.32 -8.65
N ILE A 219 12.84 14.35 -7.98
CA ILE A 219 11.56 15.01 -8.27
C ILE A 219 11.85 16.49 -8.53
N ASP A 220 11.45 16.98 -9.69
CA ASP A 220 11.53 18.38 -10.08
C ASP A 220 10.14 19.01 -9.93
N TYR A 221 10.01 20.13 -9.21
CA TYR A 221 8.70 20.76 -8.95
C TYR A 221 8.77 22.28 -8.95
N GLY A 222 7.60 22.90 -9.09
CA GLY A 222 7.50 24.35 -9.28
C GLY A 222 7.90 24.80 -10.69
N ALA A 223 7.58 23.97 -11.68
CA ALA A 223 7.68 24.30 -13.10
C ALA A 223 6.28 24.56 -13.69
N ARG A 224 6.23 24.92 -14.98
CA ARG A 224 4.97 25.10 -15.74
C ARG A 224 4.97 24.23 -16.99
N ALA A 225 3.81 23.66 -17.30
CA ALA A 225 3.59 22.84 -18.48
C ALA A 225 4.02 23.56 -19.76
N GLY A 226 4.90 22.93 -20.54
CA GLY A 226 5.45 23.46 -21.78
C GLY A 226 6.69 24.35 -21.62
N SER A 227 7.08 24.68 -20.38
CA SER A 227 8.32 25.42 -20.09
C SER A 227 9.41 24.52 -19.47
N GLU A 228 9.09 23.28 -19.16
CA GLU A 228 10.07 22.35 -18.61
C GLU A 228 11.23 22.14 -19.60
N GLY A 229 12.44 21.96 -19.09
CA GLY A 229 13.65 21.83 -19.93
C GLY A 229 14.18 23.15 -20.51
N THR A 230 13.41 24.24 -20.48
CA THR A 230 13.87 25.58 -20.90
C THR A 230 14.38 26.44 -19.74
N SER A 231 13.97 26.14 -18.52
CA SER A 231 14.42 26.79 -17.29
C SER A 231 14.47 25.77 -16.15
N PRO A 232 15.38 25.93 -15.17
CA PRO A 232 15.43 25.03 -14.04
C PRO A 232 14.13 25.12 -13.22
N PRO A 233 13.56 23.98 -12.76
CA PRO A 233 12.44 23.98 -11.82
C PRO A 233 12.80 24.74 -10.53
N SER A 234 11.81 25.37 -9.91
CA SER A 234 12.00 26.20 -8.71
C SER A 234 12.59 25.44 -7.52
N ALA A 235 12.39 24.13 -7.46
CA ALA A 235 12.96 23.26 -6.44
C ALA A 235 13.05 21.81 -6.91
N ARG A 236 13.88 21.04 -6.21
CA ARG A 236 14.15 19.64 -6.50
C ARG A 236 14.27 18.83 -5.20
N VAL A 237 13.84 17.58 -5.25
CA VAL A 237 14.18 16.56 -4.26
C VAL A 237 15.06 15.51 -4.93
N ASN A 238 16.25 15.25 -4.42
CA ASN A 238 17.22 14.34 -5.02
C ASN A 238 17.48 13.13 -4.09
N PHE A 239 17.50 11.93 -4.67
CA PHE A 239 17.61 10.66 -3.95
C PHE A 239 18.96 10.00 -4.27
N VAL A 240 19.81 9.96 -3.25
CA VAL A 240 21.15 9.35 -3.34
C VAL A 240 21.11 7.95 -2.77
N VAL A 241 21.69 7.01 -3.48
CA VAL A 241 21.74 5.60 -3.10
C VAL A 241 23.17 5.14 -2.93
N ASN A 242 23.37 4.16 -2.06
CA ASN A 242 24.56 3.32 -2.08
C ASN A 242 24.19 1.98 -2.73
N PRO A 243 25.14 1.31 -3.42
CA PRO A 243 24.93 -0.04 -3.89
C PRO A 243 24.80 -1.02 -2.70
N ARG A 244 23.96 -2.04 -2.84
CA ARG A 244 23.88 -3.24 -1.99
C ARG A 244 24.80 -4.34 -2.52
N CYS A 245 26.03 -3.95 -2.81
CA CYS A 245 27.08 -4.66 -3.55
C CYS A 245 27.24 -4.27 -5.03
N ASN A 246 28.50 -4.32 -5.47
CA ASN A 246 28.91 -4.38 -6.86
C ASN A 246 29.18 -5.85 -7.25
N PRO A 247 28.47 -6.43 -8.24
CA PRO A 247 28.66 -7.82 -8.66
C PRO A 247 30.07 -8.12 -9.20
N ALA A 248 30.85 -7.09 -9.56
CA ALA A 248 32.26 -7.24 -9.95
C ALA A 248 33.24 -7.30 -8.77
N SER A 249 32.77 -7.17 -7.52
CA SER A 249 33.61 -7.20 -6.33
C SER A 249 33.55 -8.55 -5.62
N THR A 250 34.70 -9.04 -5.12
CA THR A 250 34.81 -10.32 -4.39
C THR A 250 34.17 -10.30 -3.00
N ASN A 251 33.70 -9.14 -2.51
CA ASN A 251 33.29 -8.92 -1.12
C ASN A 251 31.76 -8.71 -0.96
N CYS A 252 30.93 -9.22 -1.88
CA CYS A 252 29.46 -9.16 -1.75
C CYS A 252 28.86 -9.89 -0.55
N SER A 253 29.67 -10.56 0.28
CA SER A 253 29.24 -11.16 1.54
C SER A 253 28.61 -10.17 2.52
N ALA A 254 28.91 -8.87 2.40
CA ALA A 254 28.34 -7.81 3.25
C ALA A 254 26.88 -7.44 2.95
N TYR A 255 26.31 -7.94 1.84
CA TYR A 255 24.93 -7.64 1.42
C TYR A 255 24.14 -8.94 1.17
N PRO A 256 23.81 -9.67 2.24
CA PRO A 256 23.30 -11.02 2.16
C PRO A 256 21.84 -11.11 1.67
N ASP A 257 21.13 -9.99 1.52
CA ASP A 257 19.72 -9.93 1.10
C ASP A 257 19.51 -9.74 -0.40
N VAL A 258 20.58 -9.57 -1.19
CA VAL A 258 20.49 -9.39 -2.64
C VAL A 258 20.76 -10.72 -3.37
N PRO A 259 19.83 -11.22 -4.19
CA PRO A 259 19.99 -12.51 -4.89
C PRO A 259 20.88 -12.37 -6.13
N TRP A 260 22.18 -12.09 -5.93
CA TRP A 260 23.15 -11.91 -7.02
C TRP A 260 23.36 -13.17 -7.86
N ASP A 261 23.06 -14.35 -7.31
CA ASP A 261 23.03 -15.63 -8.04
C ASP A 261 21.95 -15.66 -9.14
N GLN A 262 20.92 -14.82 -9.01
CA GLN A 262 19.84 -14.64 -9.99
C GLN A 262 20.15 -13.53 -11.02
N TYR A 263 21.35 -12.93 -10.99
CA TYR A 263 21.72 -11.83 -11.89
C TYR A 263 22.46 -12.34 -13.14
N CYS A 264 21.89 -12.09 -14.31
CA CYS A 264 22.63 -12.16 -15.57
C CYS A 264 22.86 -10.73 -16.10
N PRO A 265 24.12 -10.27 -16.26
CA PRO A 265 24.40 -8.89 -16.65
C PRO A 265 23.99 -8.59 -18.09
N THR A 266 23.68 -7.32 -18.39
CA THR A 266 23.33 -6.89 -19.75
C THR A 266 24.47 -7.06 -20.76
N THR A 267 25.72 -7.13 -20.28
CA THR A 267 26.91 -7.43 -21.08
C THR A 267 27.08 -8.91 -21.40
N GLN A 268 26.31 -9.81 -20.78
CA GLN A 268 26.41 -11.25 -21.01
C GLN A 268 26.08 -11.62 -22.45
N THR A 269 26.97 -12.39 -23.10
CA THR A 269 26.79 -12.93 -24.45
C THR A 269 26.52 -14.43 -24.49
N SER A 270 27.03 -15.21 -23.54
CA SER A 270 26.67 -16.64 -23.41
C SER A 270 25.31 -16.81 -22.73
N ALA A 271 24.67 -17.96 -22.94
CA ALA A 271 23.32 -18.22 -22.42
C ALA A 271 23.24 -18.00 -20.90
N CYS A 272 22.21 -17.26 -20.46
CA CYS A 272 21.88 -17.10 -19.05
C CYS A 272 21.20 -18.37 -18.52
N ASN A 273 21.62 -18.84 -17.34
CA ASN A 273 21.03 -20.02 -16.67
C ASN A 273 19.79 -19.69 -15.82
N ILE A 274 19.32 -18.44 -15.88
CA ILE A 274 18.11 -17.96 -15.20
C ILE A 274 17.01 -17.85 -16.26
N TYR A 275 16.01 -18.72 -16.23
CA TYR A 275 15.04 -18.88 -17.33
C TYR A 275 13.74 -18.08 -17.18
N THR A 276 13.63 -17.29 -16.12
CA THR A 276 12.48 -16.41 -15.86
C THR A 276 13.00 -15.07 -15.33
N PRO A 277 12.34 -13.93 -15.61
CA PRO A 277 12.71 -12.65 -15.03
C PRO A 277 12.64 -12.70 -13.48
N THR A 278 13.62 -12.07 -12.82
CA THR A 278 13.68 -11.94 -11.36
C THR A 278 13.66 -10.47 -10.97
N PHE A 279 13.04 -10.13 -9.84
CA PHE A 279 12.77 -8.73 -9.45
C PHE A 279 13.29 -8.46 -8.04
N TRP A 280 14.23 -7.53 -7.92
CA TRP A 280 14.92 -7.16 -6.68
C TRP A 280 15.64 -5.81 -6.86
N THR A 281 16.09 -5.19 -5.79
CA THR A 281 16.82 -3.91 -5.82
C THR A 281 18.30 -4.09 -5.46
N PRO A 282 19.24 -3.55 -6.27
CA PRO A 282 20.65 -3.47 -5.89
C PRO A 282 20.95 -2.21 -5.06
N TRP A 283 19.95 -1.44 -4.62
CA TRP A 283 20.16 -0.13 -4.02
C TRP A 283 19.62 -0.03 -2.60
N GLN A 284 20.31 0.77 -1.80
CA GLN A 284 19.82 1.27 -0.52
C GLN A 284 19.79 2.81 -0.54
N LEU A 285 18.69 3.42 -0.10
CA LEU A 285 18.48 4.86 -0.10
C LEU A 285 19.35 5.55 0.96
N SER A 286 20.51 6.09 0.58
CA SER A 286 21.48 6.67 1.52
C SER A 286 21.04 8.03 2.07
N GLN A 287 20.60 8.92 1.17
CA GLN A 287 20.33 10.31 1.50
C GLN A 287 19.21 10.87 0.62
N ILE A 288 18.40 11.77 1.18
CA ILE A 288 17.50 12.66 0.43
C ILE A 288 18.00 14.10 0.59
N TYR A 289 18.12 14.84 -0.50
CA TYR A 289 18.38 16.28 -0.48
C TYR A 289 17.16 17.06 -0.96
N THR A 290 16.85 18.18 -0.30
CA THR A 290 16.03 19.24 -0.89
C THR A 290 16.96 20.29 -1.47
N GLU A 291 16.64 20.75 -2.66
CA GLU A 291 17.55 21.55 -3.48
C GLU A 291 16.78 22.69 -4.14
N VAL A 292 17.42 23.84 -4.29
CA VAL A 292 16.91 24.97 -5.08
C VAL A 292 17.93 25.37 -6.15
N PRO A 293 17.49 25.97 -7.27
CA PRO A 293 18.42 26.47 -8.27
C PRO A 293 19.43 27.44 -7.67
N ASP A 294 20.68 27.31 -8.12
CA ASP A 294 21.73 28.27 -7.84
C ASP A 294 21.97 29.12 -9.09
N PRO A 295 21.59 30.40 -9.10
CA PRO A 295 21.76 31.26 -10.26
C PRO A 295 23.23 31.60 -10.55
N VAL A 296 24.14 31.39 -9.59
CA VAL A 296 25.57 31.67 -9.75
C VAL A 296 26.27 30.54 -10.49
N THR A 297 26.01 29.29 -10.09
CA THR A 297 26.66 28.11 -10.70
C THR A 297 25.85 27.52 -11.85
N GLY A 298 24.57 27.88 -11.99
CA GLY A 298 23.63 27.23 -12.92
C GLY A 298 23.22 25.82 -12.48
N GLY A 299 23.65 25.39 -11.29
CA GLY A 299 23.35 24.09 -10.70
C GLY A 299 22.24 24.18 -9.65
N TYR A 300 22.37 23.32 -8.63
CA TYR A 300 21.46 23.27 -7.49
C TYR A 300 22.25 23.38 -6.19
N GLN A 301 21.76 24.20 -5.28
CA GLN A 301 22.26 24.29 -3.91
C GLN A 301 21.36 23.48 -2.97
N GLN A 302 21.96 22.78 -2.02
CA GLN A 302 21.26 21.97 -1.04
C GLN A 302 20.69 22.85 0.08
N VAL A 303 19.46 22.56 0.51
CA VAL A 303 18.76 23.28 1.59
C VAL A 303 18.68 22.42 2.85
N ASP A 304 18.16 21.21 2.73
CA ASP A 304 18.18 20.19 3.78
C ASP A 304 18.73 18.88 3.22
N SER A 305 19.26 18.07 4.13
CA SER A 305 19.67 16.71 3.86
C SER A 305 19.10 15.78 4.93
N TYR A 306 18.64 14.60 4.51
CA TYR A 306 18.09 13.56 5.37
C TYR A 306 18.89 12.28 5.16
N PHE A 307 19.73 11.92 6.13
CA PHE A 307 20.63 10.78 6.06
C PHE A 307 19.99 9.57 6.74
N MET A 308 20.11 8.40 6.10
CA MET A 308 19.57 7.15 6.64
C MET A 308 20.70 6.13 6.81
N ASN A 309 21.16 5.94 8.05
CA ASN A 309 22.15 4.92 8.36
C ASN A 309 21.50 3.54 8.39
N LYS A 310 22.19 2.53 7.85
CA LYS A 310 21.67 1.18 7.73
C LYS A 310 22.66 0.13 8.14
N THR A 311 22.14 -0.99 8.61
CA THR A 311 22.90 -2.15 9.05
C THR A 311 22.25 -3.44 8.55
N PHE A 312 22.95 -4.57 8.70
CA PHE A 312 22.44 -5.92 8.44
C PHE A 312 22.53 -6.71 9.74
N PRO A 313 21.58 -6.53 10.68
CA PRO A 313 21.65 -7.18 11.98
C PRO A 313 21.38 -8.70 11.86
N ASP A 314 21.98 -9.48 12.76
CA ASP A 314 21.79 -10.94 12.81
C ASP A 314 20.34 -11.30 13.16
N MET A 315 19.72 -12.18 12.36
CA MET A 315 18.34 -12.67 12.55
C MET A 315 18.18 -13.62 13.75
N GLN A 316 19.28 -14.05 14.37
CA GLN A 316 19.32 -14.94 15.54
C GLN A 316 18.65 -16.32 15.28
N ASP A 317 18.63 -16.75 14.03
CA ASP A 317 18.07 -18.05 13.60
C ASP A 317 18.85 -18.72 12.45
N GLY A 318 20.03 -18.16 12.12
CA GLY A 318 20.90 -18.64 11.04
C GLY A 318 20.48 -18.22 9.64
N THR A 319 19.38 -17.47 9.47
CA THR A 319 18.98 -16.94 8.16
C THR A 319 19.78 -15.69 7.78
N PRO A 320 19.93 -15.40 6.47
CA PRO A 320 20.59 -14.19 5.99
C PRO A 320 19.98 -12.91 6.60
N ALA A 321 20.85 -11.98 7.02
CA ALA A 321 20.42 -10.68 7.53
C ALA A 321 19.67 -9.85 6.46
N ALA A 322 18.70 -9.05 6.89
CA ALA A 322 18.00 -8.10 6.02
C ALA A 322 18.48 -6.66 6.29
N LEU A 323 18.37 -5.78 5.30
CA LEU A 323 18.72 -4.37 5.48
C LEU A 323 17.82 -3.73 6.54
N TRP A 324 18.39 -3.09 7.55
CA TRP A 324 17.68 -2.40 8.63
C TRP A 324 18.02 -0.91 8.65
N MET A 325 17.02 -0.04 8.80
CA MET A 325 17.26 1.40 9.02
C MET A 325 17.54 1.63 10.50
N GLN A 326 18.80 1.89 10.84
CA GLN A 326 19.22 2.10 12.23
C GLN A 326 18.98 3.53 12.70
N SER A 327 19.16 4.52 11.82
CA SER A 327 18.93 5.92 12.18
C SER A 327 18.54 6.79 11.01
N PHE A 328 17.95 7.94 11.36
CA PHE A 328 17.55 9.01 10.46
C PHE A 328 18.04 10.34 11.03
N GLN A 329 18.75 11.15 10.25
CA GLN A 329 19.27 12.43 10.70
C GLN A 329 19.02 13.54 9.68
N ARG A 330 18.46 14.66 10.15
CA ARG A 330 18.30 15.87 9.34
C ARG A 330 19.47 16.83 9.58
N THR A 331 20.04 17.38 8.50
CA THR A 331 21.03 18.45 8.54
C THR A 331 20.59 19.59 7.62
N GLY A 332 20.48 20.80 8.15
CA GLY A 332 20.31 22.02 7.36
C GLY A 332 21.61 22.37 6.66
N LYS A 333 21.57 22.68 5.37
CA LYS A 333 22.74 22.81 4.47
C LYS A 333 23.05 24.23 4.03
N VAL A 334 22.21 25.21 4.39
CA VAL A 334 22.41 26.62 4.01
C VAL A 334 23.42 27.27 4.95
N GLY A 335 24.54 27.74 4.41
CA GLY A 335 25.62 28.34 5.18
C GLY A 335 26.47 27.28 5.89
N THR A 336 26.54 27.34 7.21
CA THR A 336 27.19 26.29 8.01
C THR A 336 26.21 25.15 8.27
N ASP A 337 26.64 23.93 7.99
CA ASP A 337 25.85 22.73 8.27
C ASP A 337 25.41 22.68 9.75
N LEU A 338 24.11 22.49 9.97
CA LEU A 338 23.54 22.32 11.31
C LEU A 338 22.76 21.01 11.37
N SER A 339 23.33 20.00 12.03
CA SER A 339 22.72 18.69 12.21
C SER A 339 21.82 18.69 13.44
N LEU A 340 20.57 18.23 13.26
CA LEU A 340 19.72 17.84 14.37
C LEU A 340 20.21 16.50 14.96
N PRO A 341 19.90 16.21 16.23
CA PRO A 341 20.11 14.88 16.78
C PRO A 341 19.47 13.80 15.90
N ALA A 342 20.13 12.65 15.77
CA ALA A 342 19.61 11.54 14.99
C ALA A 342 18.46 10.85 15.73
N MET A 343 17.40 10.51 15.00
CA MET A 343 16.41 9.53 15.44
C MET A 343 16.99 8.13 15.23
N THR A 344 16.89 7.24 16.22
CA THR A 344 17.42 5.87 16.13
C THR A 344 16.34 4.83 16.38
N PHE A 345 16.42 3.71 15.66
CA PHE A 345 15.45 2.62 15.72
C PHE A 345 16.10 1.36 16.26
N SER A 346 15.59 0.86 17.39
CA SER A 346 15.93 -0.45 17.91
C SER A 346 14.91 -1.48 17.45
N GLY A 347 15.37 -2.70 17.18
CA GLY A 347 14.51 -3.78 16.71
C GLY A 347 14.93 -5.13 17.27
N ASN A 348 13.97 -6.04 17.31
CA ASN A 348 14.19 -7.43 17.71
C ASN A 348 13.79 -8.37 16.56
N PRO A 349 14.55 -9.45 16.29
CA PRO A 349 14.12 -10.48 15.39
C PRO A 349 12.97 -11.28 16.02
N MET A 350 11.85 -11.38 15.31
CA MET A 350 10.70 -12.18 15.76
C MET A 350 10.38 -13.29 14.75
N ARG A 351 9.98 -14.46 15.30
CA ARG A 351 9.70 -15.68 14.52
C ARG A 351 8.61 -15.45 13.49
N ASN A 352 8.93 -15.69 12.24
CA ASN A 352 7.92 -15.65 11.18
C ASN A 352 7.21 -16.98 10.98
N ARG A 353 7.94 -18.10 11.00
CA ARG A 353 7.37 -19.46 10.86
C ARG A 353 6.92 -20.02 12.19
N VAL A 354 5.76 -20.68 12.19
CA VAL A 354 5.23 -21.49 13.30
C VAL A 354 5.87 -22.89 13.29
N ASN A 355 6.05 -23.47 12.09
CA ASN A 355 6.59 -24.80 11.87
C ASN A 355 7.44 -24.87 10.58
N ASN A 356 8.13 -26.00 10.37
CA ASN A 356 8.87 -26.31 9.14
C ASN A 356 9.96 -25.27 8.78
N GLY A 357 10.80 -24.91 9.76
CA GLY A 357 12.00 -24.08 9.58
C GLY A 357 11.98 -22.78 10.38
N THR A 358 12.97 -21.92 10.12
CA THR A 358 13.13 -20.58 10.72
C THR A 358 13.23 -19.52 9.62
N SER A 359 12.79 -18.30 9.92
CA SER A 359 12.89 -17.13 9.04
C SER A 359 12.48 -15.87 9.80
N ASN A 360 13.22 -15.53 10.85
CA ASN A 360 12.94 -14.37 11.70
C ASN A 360 13.01 -13.06 10.89
N HIS A 361 12.24 -12.07 11.33
CA HIS A 361 12.24 -10.71 10.75
C HIS A 361 12.35 -9.66 11.85
N TYR A 362 13.15 -8.61 11.64
CA TYR A 362 13.26 -7.51 12.60
C TYR A 362 11.98 -6.69 12.66
N ARG A 363 11.57 -6.35 13.88
CA ARG A 363 10.46 -5.42 14.14
C ARG A 363 10.91 -4.32 15.10
N ILE A 364 10.47 -3.09 14.86
CA ILE A 364 10.81 -1.95 15.73
C ILE A 364 10.23 -2.21 17.12
N VAL A 365 11.09 -2.14 18.14
CA VAL A 365 10.68 -2.22 19.55
C VAL A 365 10.97 -0.93 20.30
N GLY A 366 11.78 -0.03 19.72
CA GLY A 366 12.06 1.27 20.30
C GLY A 366 12.46 2.32 19.27
N VAL A 367 12.10 3.57 19.55
CA VAL A 367 12.50 4.76 18.80
C VAL A 367 13.02 5.80 19.79
N LEU A 368 14.26 6.23 19.61
CA LEU A 368 14.76 7.44 20.27
C LEU A 368 14.62 8.58 19.27
N THR A 369 13.87 9.63 19.61
CA THR A 369 13.54 10.71 18.67
C THR A 369 14.69 11.67 18.40
N GLY A 370 15.74 11.61 19.23
CA GLY A 370 16.84 12.57 19.24
C GLY A 370 16.53 13.83 20.07
N THR A 371 15.28 14.03 20.50
CA THR A 371 14.87 15.15 21.36
C THR A 371 14.44 14.69 22.75
N SER A 372 15.14 13.69 23.30
CA SER A 372 14.92 13.15 24.66
C SER A 372 13.57 12.45 24.90
N GLU A 373 12.94 11.95 23.85
CA GLU A 373 11.77 11.07 23.93
C GLU A 373 12.15 9.65 23.47
N GLU A 374 11.72 8.65 24.22
CA GLU A 374 11.81 7.22 23.88
C GLU A 374 10.41 6.65 23.68
N VAL A 375 10.13 6.14 22.49
CA VAL A 375 8.91 5.39 22.18
C VAL A 375 9.24 3.91 22.23
N THR A 376 8.59 3.13 23.09
CA THR A 376 8.73 1.66 23.16
C THR A 376 7.50 0.99 22.55
N VAL A 377 7.70 0.00 21.70
CA VAL A 377 6.63 -0.79 21.06
C VAL A 377 6.66 -2.22 21.59
N GLN A 378 5.54 -2.68 22.15
CA GLN A 378 5.36 -4.05 22.61
C GLN A 378 4.38 -4.77 21.68
N TYR A 379 4.67 -6.02 21.34
CA TYR A 379 3.81 -6.86 20.50
C TYR A 379 3.18 -7.97 21.33
N LYS A 380 1.94 -8.34 20.99
CA LYS A 380 1.28 -9.51 21.59
C LYS A 380 2.10 -10.77 21.30
N ALA A 381 2.18 -11.66 22.29
CA ALA A 381 2.78 -12.98 22.11
C ALA A 381 2.07 -13.78 20.99
N PRO A 382 2.79 -14.64 20.25
CA PRO A 382 2.19 -15.58 19.32
C PRO A 382 1.15 -16.48 19.99
N ASP A 383 0.07 -16.80 19.28
CA ASP A 383 -1.01 -17.70 19.75
C ASP A 383 -1.13 -18.99 18.93
N CYS A 384 -0.19 -19.24 18.02
CA CYS A 384 -0.07 -20.48 17.26
C CYS A 384 1.20 -21.24 17.63
N ASP A 385 1.12 -22.56 17.60
CA ASP A 385 2.25 -23.47 17.75
C ASP A 385 2.06 -24.70 16.86
N ALA A 386 3.09 -25.55 16.79
CA ALA A 386 3.06 -26.74 15.93
C ALA A 386 1.94 -27.74 16.28
N ASN A 387 1.41 -27.71 17.50
CA ASN A 387 0.34 -28.60 17.94
C ASN A 387 -1.03 -28.04 17.52
N ASN A 388 -1.28 -26.76 17.80
CA ASN A 388 -2.61 -26.18 17.59
C ASN A 388 -2.92 -25.92 16.10
N ILE A 389 -1.91 -25.68 15.24
CA ILE A 389 -2.15 -25.43 13.81
C ILE A 389 -2.79 -26.61 13.08
N SER A 390 -2.58 -27.84 13.56
CA SER A 390 -3.17 -29.04 12.95
C SER A 390 -4.70 -29.12 13.08
N SER A 391 -5.29 -28.40 14.04
CA SER A 391 -6.74 -28.36 14.26
C SER A 391 -7.42 -27.12 13.67
N ILE A 392 -6.64 -26.19 13.09
CA ILE A 392 -7.19 -24.97 12.49
C ILE A 392 -7.73 -25.28 11.10
N THR A 393 -9.03 -25.03 10.91
CA THR A 393 -9.61 -24.89 9.56
C THR A 393 -9.31 -23.47 9.06
N PRO A 394 -8.53 -23.27 7.97
CA PRO A 394 -8.09 -21.94 7.55
C PRO A 394 -9.24 -20.94 7.31
N SER A 395 -10.37 -21.39 6.75
CA SER A 395 -11.55 -20.54 6.52
C SER A 395 -12.25 -20.08 7.80
N GLN A 396 -12.02 -20.75 8.93
CA GLN A 396 -12.62 -20.46 10.24
C GLN A 396 -11.58 -19.96 11.25
N ASN A 397 -10.37 -19.66 10.79
CA ASN A 397 -9.23 -19.37 11.64
C ASN A 397 -9.42 -18.09 12.46
N THR A 398 -9.34 -18.22 13.78
CA THR A 398 -9.51 -17.15 14.76
C THR A 398 -8.19 -16.71 15.42
N LEU A 399 -7.06 -17.31 15.02
CA LEU A 399 -5.73 -17.08 15.60
C LEU A 399 -4.86 -16.19 14.70
N ARG A 400 -3.78 -15.65 15.26
CA ARG A 400 -2.80 -14.80 14.55
C ARG A 400 -1.73 -15.63 13.85
N CYS A 401 -2.16 -16.56 13.00
CA CYS A 401 -1.30 -17.25 12.06
C CYS A 401 -2.06 -17.68 10.81
N PHE A 402 -1.35 -18.01 9.73
CA PHE A 402 -1.97 -18.42 8.45
C PHE A 402 -1.09 -19.42 7.69
N PRO A 403 -1.68 -20.31 6.87
CA PRO A 403 -0.92 -21.28 6.09
C PRO A 403 -0.27 -20.64 4.85
N GLY A 404 0.89 -21.14 4.44
CA GLY A 404 1.54 -20.78 3.18
C GLY A 404 2.84 -21.55 2.99
N ASP A 405 3.27 -21.77 1.74
CA ASP A 405 4.58 -22.37 1.42
C ASP A 405 4.92 -23.63 2.26
N GLY A 406 3.96 -24.57 2.35
CA GLY A 406 4.12 -25.81 3.13
C GLY A 406 4.30 -25.62 4.65
N SER A 407 3.98 -24.45 5.19
CA SER A 407 4.20 -24.03 6.58
C SER A 407 3.03 -23.16 7.08
N TRP A 408 3.14 -22.67 8.30
CA TRP A 408 2.29 -21.65 8.89
C TRP A 408 3.14 -20.47 9.35
N PHE A 409 2.60 -19.26 9.21
CA PHE A 409 3.27 -18.01 9.56
C PHE A 409 2.56 -17.25 10.66
N HIS A 410 3.31 -16.61 11.54
CA HIS A 410 2.79 -15.74 12.58
C HIS A 410 2.36 -14.38 12.03
N LYS A 411 1.29 -13.84 12.61
CA LYS A 411 0.86 -12.45 12.47
C LYS A 411 1.15 -11.73 13.79
N TYR A 412 1.86 -10.61 13.74
CA TYR A 412 2.09 -9.80 14.94
C TYR A 412 1.15 -8.60 14.98
N VAL A 413 0.67 -8.27 16.17
CA VAL A 413 -0.13 -7.08 16.45
C VAL A 413 0.48 -6.35 17.65
N VAL A 414 0.42 -5.01 17.64
CA VAL A 414 0.96 -4.18 18.71
C VAL A 414 0.08 -4.32 19.95
N GLU A 415 0.67 -4.67 21.08
CA GLU A 415 0.00 -4.71 22.38
C GLU A 415 -0.03 -3.33 23.04
N SER A 416 1.10 -2.61 23.01
CA SER A 416 1.19 -1.27 23.56
C SER A 416 2.28 -0.43 22.88
N VAL A 417 2.10 0.88 22.95
CA VAL A 417 3.12 1.89 22.64
C VAL A 417 3.29 2.75 23.89
N ILE A 418 4.53 2.95 24.33
CA ILE A 418 4.87 3.68 25.55
C ILE A 418 5.78 4.84 25.18
N ASP A 419 5.32 6.06 25.40
CA ASP A 419 6.11 7.28 25.20
C ASP A 419 6.70 7.71 26.54
N LYS A 420 8.03 7.80 26.59
CA LYS A 420 8.79 8.15 27.79
C LYS A 420 9.52 9.47 27.61
N ASP A 421 9.39 10.32 28.62
CA ASP A 421 10.15 11.56 28.74
C ASP A 421 11.46 11.30 29.52
N LEU A 422 12.60 11.42 28.84
CA LEU A 422 13.90 11.15 29.46
C LEU A 422 14.47 12.33 30.26
N THR A 423 13.78 13.48 30.30
CA THR A 423 14.33 14.73 30.86
C THR A 423 13.43 15.48 31.83
N GLY A 424 12.13 15.55 31.57
CA GLY A 424 11.17 16.38 32.33
C GLY A 424 10.51 15.68 33.52
N GLY A 425 10.73 14.36 33.68
CA GLY A 425 10.15 13.57 34.77
C GLY A 425 8.64 13.34 34.64
N SER A 426 8.07 13.58 33.44
CA SER A 426 6.66 13.29 33.14
C SER A 426 6.39 11.79 33.24
N PRO A 427 5.23 11.35 33.74
CA PRO A 427 4.85 9.94 33.72
C PRO A 427 4.77 9.39 32.30
N ASP A 428 5.27 8.18 32.09
CA ASP A 428 5.15 7.43 30.83
C ASP A 428 3.71 7.45 30.32
N GLN A 429 3.51 7.85 29.06
CA GLN A 429 2.21 7.77 28.41
C GLN A 429 2.11 6.43 27.69
N MET A 430 1.07 5.65 28.00
CA MET A 430 0.87 4.34 27.38
C MET A 430 -0.40 4.35 26.55
N SER A 431 -0.29 3.92 25.30
CA SER A 431 -1.42 3.52 24.44
C SER A 431 -1.45 2.00 24.36
N SER A 432 -2.50 1.37 24.91
CA SER A 432 -2.66 -0.08 24.94
C SER A 432 -3.83 -0.54 24.06
N TYR A 433 -3.67 -1.68 23.41
CA TYR A 433 -4.61 -2.20 22.43
C TYR A 433 -5.14 -3.58 22.86
N ALA A 434 -6.46 -3.68 23.00
CA ALA A 434 -7.16 -4.94 23.14
C ALA A 434 -7.88 -5.29 21.84
N TYR A 435 -7.62 -6.49 21.34
CA TYR A 435 -8.17 -6.99 20.08
C TYR A 435 -9.25 -8.03 20.38
N LEU A 436 -10.50 -7.73 20.02
CA LEU A 436 -11.67 -8.52 20.40
C LEU A 436 -12.35 -9.10 19.16
N GLN A 437 -12.85 -10.33 19.27
CA GLN A 437 -13.63 -11.00 18.22
C GLN A 437 -15.13 -10.65 18.25
N GLY A 438 -15.58 -9.90 19.27
CA GLY A 438 -16.93 -9.35 19.34
C GLY A 438 -17.16 -8.23 18.31
N GLY A 439 -18.42 -7.98 17.95
CA GLY A 439 -18.78 -6.99 16.92
C GLY A 439 -18.92 -7.56 15.51
N SER A 440 -18.91 -8.89 15.36
CA SER A 440 -19.13 -9.61 14.11
C SER A 440 -19.87 -10.91 14.37
N THR A 441 -20.71 -11.35 13.43
CA THR A 441 -21.39 -12.66 13.52
C THR A 441 -20.46 -13.84 13.25
N VAL A 442 -19.26 -13.59 12.71
CA VAL A 442 -18.23 -14.61 12.44
C VAL A 442 -16.90 -14.21 13.09
N PRO A 443 -16.23 -15.11 13.84
CA PRO A 443 -14.99 -14.80 14.57
C PRO A 443 -13.71 -14.91 13.72
N ALA A 444 -13.80 -15.43 12.48
CA ALA A 444 -12.64 -15.62 11.61
C ALA A 444 -11.88 -14.29 11.40
N LEU A 445 -10.55 -14.37 11.37
CA LEU A 445 -9.65 -13.24 11.18
C LEU A 445 -9.02 -13.20 9.78
N TRP A 446 -9.23 -14.24 8.98
CA TRP A 446 -8.60 -14.44 7.67
C TRP A 446 -9.64 -14.60 6.58
N ARG A 447 -9.34 -14.02 5.43
CA ARG A 447 -10.07 -14.18 4.17
C ARG A 447 -9.15 -14.80 3.14
N MET A 448 -9.75 -15.32 2.09
CA MET A 448 -8.96 -15.83 0.98
C MET A 448 -8.27 -14.67 0.26
N ASP A 449 -6.97 -14.85 0.01
CA ASP A 449 -6.20 -13.90 -0.77
C ASP A 449 -6.56 -14.04 -2.24
N LEU A 450 -7.19 -12.99 -2.77
CA LEU A 450 -7.62 -12.86 -4.15
C LEU A 450 -7.00 -11.63 -4.80
N ALA A 451 -5.96 -11.05 -4.19
CA ALA A 451 -5.32 -9.83 -4.69
C ALA A 451 -4.60 -10.09 -6.02
N ASN A 452 -3.94 -11.26 -6.14
CA ASN A 452 -3.29 -11.66 -7.38
C ASN A 452 -4.17 -12.60 -8.22
N GLU A 453 -4.87 -12.01 -9.19
CA GLU A 453 -5.81 -12.70 -10.08
C GLU A 453 -5.15 -13.60 -11.13
N THR A 454 -3.83 -13.51 -11.30
CA THR A 454 -3.08 -14.37 -12.24
C THR A 454 -2.68 -15.69 -11.60
N VAL A 455 -2.91 -15.87 -10.30
CA VAL A 455 -2.64 -17.10 -9.58
C VAL A 455 -3.73 -18.13 -9.92
N PRO A 456 -3.38 -19.37 -10.27
CA PRO A 456 -4.37 -20.43 -10.46
C PRO A 456 -5.23 -20.68 -9.21
N GLN A 457 -6.52 -21.02 -9.41
CA GLN A 457 -7.50 -21.25 -8.34
C GLN A 457 -6.96 -22.13 -7.20
N ALA A 458 -6.30 -23.25 -7.53
CA ALA A 458 -5.80 -24.21 -6.55
C ALA A 458 -4.64 -23.69 -5.68
N LYS A 459 -4.05 -22.53 -6.02
CA LYS A 459 -2.94 -21.91 -5.29
C LYS A 459 -3.39 -20.75 -4.38
N HIS A 460 -4.68 -20.41 -4.35
CA HIS A 460 -5.20 -19.43 -3.39
C HIS A 460 -5.40 -20.04 -2.01
N GLY A 461 -5.15 -19.26 -0.96
CA GLY A 461 -5.31 -19.67 0.44
C GLY A 461 -5.85 -18.54 1.32
N TYR A 462 -6.19 -18.87 2.57
CA TYR A 462 -6.66 -17.91 3.58
C TYR A 462 -5.47 -17.18 4.23
N THR A 463 -4.88 -16.26 3.47
CA THR A 463 -3.65 -15.55 3.84
C THR A 463 -3.83 -14.03 3.94
N ASP A 464 -5.01 -13.51 3.58
CA ASP A 464 -5.32 -12.08 3.71
C ASP A 464 -5.97 -11.81 5.07
N PHE A 465 -5.28 -11.04 5.92
CA PHE A 465 -5.72 -10.71 7.27
C PHE A 465 -6.86 -9.68 7.26
N ALA A 466 -8.06 -10.12 7.61
CA ALA A 466 -9.25 -9.28 7.67
C ALA A 466 -9.27 -8.37 8.92
N GLY A 467 -8.46 -8.69 9.93
CA GLY A 467 -8.36 -7.93 11.17
C GLY A 467 -9.40 -8.33 12.23
N TYR A 468 -9.31 -7.66 13.38
CA TYR A 468 -10.25 -7.86 14.49
C TYR A 468 -11.49 -6.97 14.32
N PRO A 469 -12.70 -7.49 14.60
CA PRO A 469 -13.92 -6.71 14.46
C PRO A 469 -13.99 -5.55 15.43
N THR A 470 -13.40 -5.69 16.62
CA THR A 470 -13.38 -4.64 17.63
C THR A 470 -11.97 -4.43 18.18
N VAL A 471 -11.56 -3.17 18.29
CA VAL A 471 -10.30 -2.76 18.95
C VAL A 471 -10.61 -1.75 20.03
N THR A 472 -10.21 -2.05 21.27
CA THR A 472 -10.27 -1.12 22.39
C THR A 472 -8.90 -0.49 22.59
N ILE A 473 -8.85 0.84 22.68
CA ILE A 473 -7.65 1.64 22.87
C ILE A 473 -7.78 2.34 24.23
N ALA A 474 -6.85 2.07 25.15
CA ALA A 474 -6.73 2.82 26.39
C ALA A 474 -5.43 3.63 26.38
N GLN A 475 -5.55 4.94 26.62
CA GLN A 475 -4.45 5.90 26.57
C GLN A 475 -4.31 6.65 27.89
N GLY A 476 -3.09 6.72 28.42
CA GLY A 476 -2.73 7.45 29.63
C GLY A 476 -1.68 6.71 30.47
N PRO A 477 -1.21 7.29 31.58
CA PRO A 477 -0.18 6.67 32.42
C PRO A 477 -0.64 5.35 33.04
N ALA A 478 0.27 4.39 33.14
CA ALA A 478 0.00 3.09 33.75
C ALA A 478 -0.45 3.26 35.21
N GLY A 479 -1.63 2.71 35.54
CA GLY A 479 -2.24 2.84 36.87
C GLY A 479 -2.78 4.24 37.21
N GLY A 480 -2.72 5.20 36.28
CA GLY A 480 -3.31 6.52 36.42
C GLY A 480 -4.61 6.69 35.63
N PRO A 481 -5.12 7.94 35.49
CA PRO A 481 -6.30 8.23 34.67
C PRO A 481 -6.05 7.87 33.20
N GLN A 482 -6.99 7.15 32.58
CA GLN A 482 -6.89 6.75 31.18
C GLN A 482 -8.17 7.10 30.41
N THR A 483 -8.01 7.59 29.19
CA THR A 483 -9.11 7.65 28.22
C THR A 483 -9.25 6.28 27.57
N LYS A 484 -10.48 5.79 27.42
CA LYS A 484 -10.77 4.50 26.78
C LYS A 484 -11.72 4.72 25.62
N THR A 485 -11.32 4.26 24.44
CA THR A 485 -12.11 4.27 23.22
C THR A 485 -12.23 2.87 22.66
N GLU A 486 -13.33 2.53 22.03
CA GLU A 486 -13.52 1.25 21.33
C GLU A 486 -14.03 1.52 19.92
N LYS A 487 -13.45 0.84 18.94
CA LYS A 487 -13.82 0.96 17.53
C LYS A 487 -14.25 -0.39 16.99
N VAL A 488 -15.41 -0.40 16.33
CA VAL A 488 -15.96 -1.57 15.60
C VAL A 488 -15.75 -1.34 14.10
N TYR A 489 -15.23 -2.33 13.38
CA TYR A 489 -14.81 -2.20 11.98
C TYR A 489 -15.57 -3.11 11.02
N PHE A 490 -15.73 -2.62 9.79
CA PHE A 490 -15.99 -3.46 8.62
C PHE A 490 -14.70 -4.17 8.20
N ARG A 491 -14.78 -5.47 7.90
CA ARG A 491 -13.62 -6.34 7.66
C ARG A 491 -13.62 -7.00 6.29
N SER A 492 -14.70 -6.86 5.52
CA SER A 492 -14.83 -7.46 4.20
C SER A 492 -14.79 -8.99 4.21
N LEU A 493 -15.40 -9.62 5.22
CA LEU A 493 -15.56 -11.07 5.25
C LEU A 493 -16.83 -11.54 4.53
N ALA A 494 -17.83 -10.68 4.34
CA ALA A 494 -19.00 -11.06 3.58
C ALA A 494 -18.66 -11.23 2.09
N GLY A 495 -19.16 -12.30 1.47
CA GLY A 495 -18.83 -12.66 0.09
C GLY A 495 -17.50 -13.42 -0.06
N ASP A 496 -16.71 -13.57 1.01
CA ASP A 496 -15.48 -14.37 1.00
C ASP A 496 -15.80 -15.83 0.62
N PRO A 497 -15.19 -16.40 -0.42
CA PRO A 497 -15.54 -17.75 -0.84
C PRO A 497 -15.13 -18.78 0.20
N LEU A 498 -15.90 -19.87 0.29
CA LEU A 498 -15.69 -20.97 1.23
C LEU A 498 -15.30 -22.27 0.49
N PRO A 499 -14.63 -23.22 1.17
CA PRO A 499 -14.18 -24.47 0.53
C PRO A 499 -15.31 -25.33 -0.03
N ASP A 500 -16.54 -25.16 0.47
CA ASP A 500 -17.74 -25.85 0.00
C ASP A 500 -18.35 -25.24 -1.27
N GLY A 501 -17.73 -24.20 -1.84
CA GLY A 501 -18.20 -23.49 -3.03
C GLY A 501 -19.23 -22.39 -2.75
N THR A 502 -19.60 -22.17 -1.49
CA THR A 502 -20.49 -21.07 -1.09
C THR A 502 -19.69 -19.78 -0.81
N THR A 503 -20.38 -18.70 -0.43
CA THR A 503 -19.75 -17.46 0.02
C THR A 503 -20.22 -17.12 1.44
N ARG A 504 -19.30 -16.60 2.25
CA ARG A 504 -19.54 -16.29 3.65
C ARG A 504 -20.58 -15.17 3.78
N GLN A 505 -21.52 -15.35 4.71
CA GLN A 505 -22.50 -14.33 5.09
C GLN A 505 -22.12 -13.76 6.46
N VAL A 506 -21.78 -12.47 6.51
CA VAL A 506 -21.24 -11.83 7.72
C VAL A 506 -21.91 -10.47 7.95
N TRP A 507 -22.21 -10.19 9.21
CA TRP A 507 -22.72 -8.91 9.65
C TRP A 507 -21.84 -8.35 10.76
N VAL A 508 -21.56 -7.05 10.67
CA VAL A 508 -21.01 -6.24 11.77
C VAL A 508 -22.13 -5.94 12.75
N VAL A 509 -21.86 -6.11 14.04
CA VAL A 509 -22.82 -5.89 15.13
C VAL A 509 -22.34 -4.71 15.96
N ASP A 510 -23.09 -3.61 15.97
CA ASP A 510 -22.74 -2.44 16.79
C ASP A 510 -23.30 -2.54 18.22
N GLY A 511 -22.91 -1.60 19.08
CA GLY A 511 -23.31 -1.54 20.48
C GLY A 511 -24.80 -1.29 20.73
N THR A 512 -25.63 -1.07 19.69
CA THR A 512 -27.10 -1.07 19.80
C THR A 512 -27.72 -2.44 19.51
N GLY A 513 -26.92 -3.40 19.05
CA GLY A 513 -27.37 -4.72 18.58
C GLY A 513 -27.81 -4.71 17.11
N GLN A 514 -27.72 -3.58 16.41
CA GLN A 514 -28.03 -3.53 14.99
C GLN A 514 -26.98 -4.29 14.19
N GLN A 515 -27.44 -5.11 13.25
CA GLN A 515 -26.60 -5.87 12.33
C GLN A 515 -26.58 -5.20 10.96
N ILE A 516 -25.38 -4.92 10.45
CA ILE A 516 -25.16 -4.40 9.10
C ILE A 516 -24.26 -5.36 8.36
N TYR A 517 -24.58 -5.63 7.10
CA TYR A 517 -23.79 -6.54 6.28
C TYR A 517 -22.35 -6.07 6.16
N ASP A 518 -21.38 -6.98 6.26
CA ASP A 518 -19.94 -6.66 6.25
C ASP A 518 -19.41 -6.40 4.83
N PHE A 519 -19.90 -5.31 4.23
CA PHE A 519 -19.60 -4.88 2.88
C PHE A 519 -18.10 -4.70 2.64
N GLY A 520 -17.56 -5.38 1.63
CA GLY A 520 -16.14 -5.29 1.31
C GLY A 520 -15.66 -3.93 0.82
N GLN A 521 -16.59 -3.12 0.31
CA GLN A 521 -16.38 -1.76 -0.19
C GLN A 521 -15.91 -0.78 0.88
N VAL A 522 -16.20 -1.09 2.15
CA VAL A 522 -15.88 -0.25 3.31
C VAL A 522 -14.92 -0.96 4.26
N ARG A 523 -14.13 -1.91 3.73
CA ARG A 523 -13.08 -2.63 4.49
C ARG A 523 -12.20 -1.64 5.27
N GLY A 524 -11.99 -1.93 6.55
CA GLY A 524 -11.15 -1.14 7.44
C GLY A 524 -11.79 0.17 7.92
N SER A 525 -12.97 0.54 7.40
CA SER A 525 -13.71 1.68 7.90
C SER A 525 -14.41 1.36 9.22
N VAL A 526 -14.68 2.41 9.99
CA VAL A 526 -15.34 2.30 11.28
C VAL A 526 -16.86 2.20 11.08
N ARG A 527 -17.49 1.29 11.83
CA ARG A 527 -18.95 1.23 12.02
C ARG A 527 -19.38 2.02 13.24
N GLU A 528 -18.64 1.87 14.35
CA GLU A 528 -18.98 2.49 15.63
C GLU A 528 -17.71 2.90 16.37
N GLU A 529 -17.72 4.10 16.95
CA GLU A 529 -16.78 4.53 17.99
C GLU A 529 -17.50 4.69 19.33
N ARG A 530 -16.95 4.14 20.40
CA ARG A 530 -17.45 4.29 21.77
C ARG A 530 -16.40 4.91 22.65
N THR A 531 -16.74 5.98 23.35
CA THR A 531 -15.89 6.62 24.36
C THR A 531 -16.40 6.27 25.75
N TYR A 532 -15.48 5.96 26.66
CA TYR A 532 -15.78 5.49 27.99
C TYR A 532 -15.31 6.47 29.07
N ASP A 533 -16.08 6.53 30.16
CA ASP A 533 -15.69 7.06 31.47
C ASP A 533 -15.63 5.88 32.45
N GLY A 534 -14.41 5.45 32.78
CA GLY A 534 -14.17 4.13 33.40
C GLY A 534 -14.67 3.01 32.49
N ASP A 535 -15.63 2.21 32.99
CA ASP A 535 -16.26 1.13 32.22
C ASP A 535 -17.61 1.51 31.60
N LYS A 536 -18.08 2.74 31.82
CA LYS A 536 -19.36 3.23 31.27
C LYS A 536 -19.13 3.90 29.92
N VAL A 537 -19.93 3.54 28.93
CA VAL A 537 -19.96 4.27 27.64
C VAL A 537 -20.66 5.60 27.87
N VAL A 538 -19.98 6.71 27.59
CA VAL A 538 -20.52 8.08 27.70
C VAL A 538 -20.83 8.70 26.35
N GLN A 539 -20.19 8.22 25.28
CA GLN A 539 -20.48 8.64 23.93
C GLN A 539 -20.39 7.47 22.97
N ARG A 540 -21.28 7.46 21.98
CA ARG A 540 -21.27 6.57 20.83
C ARG A 540 -21.37 7.39 19.55
N VAL A 541 -20.56 7.07 18.56
CA VAL A 541 -20.63 7.63 17.21
C VAL A 541 -20.86 6.47 16.25
N LEU A 542 -21.98 6.48 15.53
CA LEU A 542 -22.33 5.47 14.53
C LEU A 542 -22.10 6.01 13.13
N HIS A 543 -21.37 5.26 12.32
CA HIS A 543 -21.05 5.59 10.95
C HIS A 543 -21.90 4.76 9.99
N SER A 544 -22.55 5.43 9.05
CA SER A 544 -23.37 4.81 8.02
C SER A 544 -22.83 5.11 6.64
N TRP A 545 -22.59 4.06 5.87
CA TRP A 545 -22.02 4.13 4.53
C TRP A 545 -23.12 3.98 3.48
N ARG A 546 -22.97 4.69 2.35
CA ARG A 546 -23.77 4.52 1.15
C ARG A 546 -22.88 4.17 -0.04
N PHE A 547 -23.41 3.36 -0.94
CA PHE A 547 -22.75 2.98 -2.18
C PHE A 547 -23.49 3.62 -3.36
N ALA A 548 -22.78 4.42 -4.14
CA ALA A 548 -23.34 5.10 -5.31
C ALA A 548 -22.88 4.42 -6.60
N GLY A 549 -23.82 4.20 -7.53
CA GLY A 549 -23.55 3.84 -8.92
C GLY A 549 -24.45 4.63 -9.88
N PRO A 550 -24.15 4.65 -11.19
CA PRO A 550 -24.89 5.43 -12.19
C PRO A 550 -26.40 5.13 -12.25
N ASN A 551 -26.80 3.94 -11.78
CA ASN A 551 -28.18 3.41 -11.87
C ASN A 551 -28.91 3.36 -10.52
N GLY A 552 -28.41 4.04 -9.48
CA GLY A 552 -29.04 4.11 -8.15
C GLY A 552 -28.18 3.55 -7.03
N TYR A 553 -28.73 3.57 -5.80
CA TYR A 553 -28.07 3.07 -4.59
C TYR A 553 -27.72 1.58 -4.71
N ASP A 554 -26.59 1.18 -4.13
CA ASP A 554 -26.05 -0.20 -4.08
C ASP A 554 -25.62 -0.81 -5.43
N ASN A 555 -25.60 -0.02 -6.50
CA ASN A 555 -25.05 -0.44 -7.78
C ASN A 555 -23.55 -0.16 -7.89
N PRO A 556 -22.75 -1.07 -8.49
CA PRO A 556 -21.34 -0.83 -8.74
C PRO A 556 -21.12 0.29 -9.77
N THR A 557 -20.02 1.01 -9.66
CA THR A 557 -19.58 1.99 -10.67
C THR A 557 -18.95 1.32 -11.88
N ALA A 558 -18.35 0.15 -11.69
CA ALA A 558 -17.85 -0.72 -12.75
C ALA A 558 -18.06 -2.19 -12.38
N THR A 559 -18.38 -3.02 -13.38
CA THR A 559 -18.37 -4.48 -13.21
C THR A 559 -17.48 -5.10 -14.27
N ARG A 560 -16.61 -5.99 -13.82
CA ARG A 560 -15.75 -6.80 -14.66
C ARG A 560 -16.09 -8.27 -14.45
N THR A 561 -16.16 -9.01 -15.54
CA THR A 561 -16.18 -10.47 -15.57
C THR A 561 -14.92 -11.03 -16.24
N GLY A 562 -14.52 -12.23 -15.84
CA GLY A 562 -13.33 -12.94 -16.31
C GLY A 562 -13.54 -14.45 -16.35
N SER A 563 -12.53 -15.20 -16.79
CA SER A 563 -12.54 -16.67 -16.79
C SER A 563 -11.71 -17.29 -15.66
N TRP A 564 -11.17 -16.47 -14.77
CA TRP A 564 -10.33 -16.87 -13.64
C TRP A 564 -11.11 -16.92 -12.33
N TYR A 565 -10.45 -17.34 -11.24
CA TYR A 565 -11.09 -17.50 -9.94
C TYR A 565 -11.61 -16.16 -9.39
N ASN A 566 -12.82 -16.17 -8.83
CA ASN A 566 -13.57 -14.96 -8.48
C ASN A 566 -13.70 -13.98 -9.68
N ALA A 567 -14.12 -14.54 -10.82
CA ALA A 567 -14.26 -13.90 -12.12
C ALA A 567 -14.97 -12.55 -12.13
N THR A 568 -15.85 -12.29 -11.16
CA THR A 568 -16.61 -11.04 -11.09
C THR A 568 -16.01 -10.11 -10.05
N ALA A 569 -15.44 -9.00 -10.50
CA ALA A 569 -14.97 -7.92 -9.65
C ALA A 569 -15.82 -6.67 -9.88
N LYS A 570 -16.02 -5.87 -8.84
CA LYS A 570 -16.87 -4.69 -8.87
C LYS A 570 -16.17 -3.52 -8.22
N ALA A 571 -16.27 -2.35 -8.83
CA ALA A 571 -15.88 -1.09 -8.22
C ALA A 571 -17.08 -0.41 -7.58
N TYR A 572 -16.85 0.31 -6.48
CA TYR A 572 -17.89 1.04 -5.78
C TYR A 572 -17.37 2.37 -5.27
N GLN A 573 -18.20 3.40 -5.40
CA GLN A 573 -17.99 4.65 -4.69
C GLN A 573 -18.68 4.56 -3.33
N ALA A 574 -17.89 4.41 -2.27
CA ALA A 574 -18.38 4.41 -0.90
C ALA A 574 -18.28 5.82 -0.31
N VAL A 575 -19.41 6.35 0.17
CA VAL A 575 -19.48 7.67 0.81
C VAL A 575 -20.05 7.50 2.20
N GLU A 576 -19.39 8.09 3.19
CA GLU A 576 -19.99 8.21 4.52
C GLU A 576 -21.18 9.15 4.42
N ASN A 577 -22.37 8.62 4.69
CA ASN A 577 -23.62 9.33 4.44
C ASN A 577 -24.16 10.01 5.70
N ASP A 578 -24.02 9.37 6.85
CA ASP A 578 -24.56 9.87 8.11
C ASP A 578 -23.67 9.43 9.28
N THR A 579 -23.47 10.34 10.21
CA THR A 579 -22.72 10.14 11.44
C THR A 579 -23.63 10.50 12.61
N GLN A 580 -24.08 9.51 13.37
CA GLN A 580 -24.97 9.74 14.51
C GLN A 580 -24.20 9.72 15.81
N THR A 581 -24.14 10.88 16.47
CA THR A 581 -23.53 11.01 17.80
C THR A 581 -24.60 10.90 18.88
N GLN A 582 -24.40 9.99 19.82
CA GLN A 582 -25.24 9.78 20.99
C GLN A 582 -24.40 10.06 22.25
N THR A 583 -24.76 11.09 23.00
CA THR A 583 -24.23 11.31 24.36
C THR A 583 -25.12 10.55 25.34
N LEU A 584 -24.54 9.62 26.08
CA LEU A 584 -25.24 8.81 27.05
C LEU A 584 -25.11 9.47 28.42
N PRO A 585 -26.23 9.73 29.14
CA PRO A 585 -26.17 10.43 30.41
C PRO A 585 -25.36 9.64 31.44
N ASN A 586 -24.37 10.30 32.04
CA ASN A 586 -23.62 9.75 33.17
C ASN A 586 -24.52 9.81 34.40
N THR A 587 -25.14 8.70 34.80
CA THR A 587 -26.06 8.64 35.96
C THR A 587 -25.37 8.72 37.32
N THR A 588 -24.20 9.36 37.40
CA THR A 588 -23.53 9.74 38.66
C THR A 588 -23.58 11.24 38.87
N LEU A 589 -24.79 11.80 38.91
CA LEU A 589 -25.05 12.96 39.76
C LEU A 589 -25.56 12.41 41.09
N SER A 590 -24.68 12.36 42.09
CA SER A 590 -25.09 12.22 43.48
C SER A 590 -26.15 13.28 43.76
N ALA A 591 -27.33 12.84 44.20
CA ALA A 591 -28.40 13.71 44.64
C ALA A 591 -27.94 14.57 45.83
N GLY A 592 -27.36 15.72 45.54
CA GLY A 592 -27.23 16.84 46.45
C GLY A 592 -28.43 17.75 46.23
N SER A 593 -29.41 17.66 47.13
CA SER A 593 -30.58 18.53 47.14
C SER A 593 -30.15 20.01 47.20
N ALA A 594 -30.44 20.76 46.14
CA ALA A 594 -30.60 22.21 46.22
C ALA A 594 -31.85 22.58 45.42
N SER A 595 -32.95 22.76 46.15
CA SER A 595 -34.17 23.38 45.64
C SER A 595 -33.88 24.82 45.22
N THR A 596 -34.32 25.24 44.05
CA THR A 596 -35.01 26.53 43.86
C THR A 596 -35.65 26.62 42.47
N GLY A 597 -36.98 26.74 42.47
CA GLY A 597 -37.74 27.65 41.60
C GLY A 597 -37.86 27.35 40.10
N THR A 598 -38.96 26.70 39.71
CA THR A 598 -39.59 26.91 38.40
C THR A 598 -40.05 28.37 38.24
N PRO A 599 -40.13 28.91 37.01
CA PRO A 599 -41.44 28.89 36.38
C PRO A 599 -41.44 28.49 34.90
N SER A 600 -42.57 27.88 34.56
CA SER A 600 -43.08 27.46 33.25
C SER A 600 -43.16 28.59 32.21
N THR A 601 -42.87 28.26 30.94
CA THR A 601 -43.67 28.72 29.79
C THR A 601 -43.57 27.75 28.61
N CYS A 602 -44.69 27.12 28.24
CA CYS A 602 -44.92 26.49 26.94
C CYS A 602 -45.09 27.56 25.84
N ARG A 603 -44.61 27.29 24.61
CA ARG A 603 -45.23 27.75 23.33
C ARG A 603 -44.60 27.05 22.10
N PRO A 604 -45.25 27.05 20.91
CA PRO A 604 -45.53 25.83 20.15
C PRO A 604 -44.86 25.74 18.77
N ARG A 605 -45.01 24.55 18.17
CA ARG A 605 -44.61 24.11 16.82
C ARG A 605 -45.14 25.00 15.68
N PRO A 606 -44.34 25.37 14.67
CA PRO A 606 -44.85 25.95 13.43
C PRO A 606 -45.27 24.87 12.43
N THR A 607 -46.50 24.93 11.96
CA THR A 607 -47.01 24.21 10.78
C THR A 607 -46.92 25.11 9.55
N THR A 608 -46.19 24.69 8.52
CA THR A 608 -46.21 25.32 7.18
C THR A 608 -47.20 24.60 6.25
N PRO A 609 -48.09 25.32 5.55
CA PRO A 609 -49.05 24.73 4.63
C PRO A 609 -48.50 24.55 3.20
N ARG A 610 -48.99 23.51 2.55
CA ARG A 610 -48.71 23.08 1.16
C ARG A 610 -49.58 23.88 0.17
N PRO A 611 -49.05 24.42 -0.95
CA PRO A 611 -49.89 24.95 -2.02
C PRO A 611 -50.25 23.87 -3.06
N ALA A 612 -51.52 23.84 -3.44
CA ALA A 612 -52.08 23.05 -4.54
C ALA A 612 -52.03 23.83 -5.87
N PRO A 613 -52.20 23.18 -7.05
CA PRO A 613 -51.76 23.68 -8.34
C PRO A 613 -52.82 24.52 -9.06
N ALA A 614 -52.40 25.52 -9.83
CA ALA A 614 -53.24 26.24 -10.78
C ALA A 614 -52.86 25.92 -12.22
N ARG A 615 -53.85 25.50 -13.01
CA ARG A 615 -53.76 25.20 -14.43
C ARG A 615 -54.44 26.31 -15.24
N SER A 616 -53.81 26.63 -16.38
CA SER A 616 -54.40 26.98 -17.69
C SER A 616 -54.52 28.45 -18.15
N ARG A 617 -53.90 28.64 -19.34
CA ARG A 617 -54.31 29.35 -20.56
C ARG A 617 -54.34 30.89 -20.59
N LYS A 618 -53.41 31.47 -21.36
CA LYS A 618 -53.64 31.86 -22.76
C LYS A 618 -52.40 31.54 -23.59
#